data_AF-A0A9E1AEA5-F1
#
_entry.id   AF-A0A9E1AEA5-F1
#
_cell.length_a   1.000
_cell.length_b   1.000
_cell.length_c   1.000
_cell.angle_alpha   90.00
_cell.angle_beta   90.00
_cell.angle_gamma   90.00
#
_symmetry.space_group_name_H-M   'P 1'
#
loop_
_entity.id
_entity.type
_entity.pdbx_description
1 polymer ?
#
loop_
_entity_poly.entity_id
_entity_poly.type
_entity_poly.pdbx_seq_one_letter_code
_entity_poly.pdbx_strand_id
1 'polypeptide(L)'
;MFFDFDKFSSITASVYADSPYSLAEVLEVFRHYFEQYEAYTGAPHPPIRAVQIERIIREMPYIDETDKANSTMDIDPDCYEDMIDRHFRTRYRNCDYNINHFFSGRIRVLRFYETCY
;
A
#
# COMPACT_ATOMS: atom_id res chain seq x y z
N MET A 1 5.33 4.03 16.19
CA MET A 1 4.95 2.78 15.51
C MET A 1 5.52 1.59 16.28
N PHE A 2 4.72 0.55 16.50
CA PHE A 2 5.12 -0.71 17.17
C PHE A 2 5.80 -1.69 16.21
N PHE A 3 5.44 -1.64 14.92
CA PHE A 3 6.03 -2.41 13.85
C PHE A 3 7.48 -1.97 13.60
N ASP A 4 8.37 -2.93 13.42
CA ASP A 4 9.80 -2.72 13.17
C ASP A 4 10.02 -2.22 11.74
N PHE A 5 9.86 -0.90 11.54
CA PHE A 5 9.99 -0.27 10.23
C PHE A 5 11.40 -0.26 9.71
N ASP A 6 12.40 -0.12 10.57
CA ASP A 6 13.80 0.00 10.14
C ASP A 6 14.26 -1.31 9.51
N LYS A 7 13.84 -2.43 10.09
CA LYS A 7 14.04 -3.75 9.47
C LYS A 7 13.22 -3.90 8.19
N PHE A 8 11.97 -3.47 8.19
CA PHE A 8 11.12 -3.54 7.00
C PHE A 8 11.69 -2.71 5.85
N SER A 9 12.14 -1.47 6.10
CA SER A 9 12.70 -0.58 5.08
C SER A 9 13.97 -1.17 4.48
N SER A 10 14.81 -1.84 5.29
CA SER A 10 15.99 -2.55 4.83
C SER A 10 15.63 -3.70 3.88
N ILE A 11 14.59 -4.48 4.19
CA ILE A 11 14.09 -5.55 3.31
C ILE A 11 13.49 -4.95 2.04
N THR A 12 12.66 -3.92 2.16
CA THR A 12 12.03 -3.22 1.04
C THR A 12 13.08 -2.67 0.08
N ALA A 13 14.14 -2.02 0.58
CA ALA A 13 15.25 -1.55 -0.24
C ALA A 13 15.96 -2.69 -0.99
N SER A 14 16.06 -3.88 -0.38
CA SER A 14 16.71 -5.05 -1.00
C SER A 14 15.89 -5.70 -2.13
N VAL A 15 14.57 -5.51 -2.14
CA VAL A 15 13.66 -6.05 -3.15
C VAL A 15 13.05 -4.99 -4.06
N TYR A 16 13.39 -3.73 -3.84
CA TYR A 16 12.93 -2.61 -4.66
C TYR A 16 13.54 -2.73 -6.05
N ALA A 17 12.67 -2.90 -7.04
CA ALA A 17 13.04 -3.01 -8.45
C ALA A 17 11.93 -2.41 -9.31
N ASP A 18 12.33 -1.71 -10.37
CA ASP A 18 11.51 -1.27 -11.50
C ASP A 18 10.09 -0.80 -11.13
N SER A 19 10.01 0.43 -10.60
CA SER A 19 8.76 1.11 -10.27
C SER A 19 8.83 2.58 -10.68
N PRO A 20 7.73 3.17 -11.21
CA PRO A 20 7.57 4.61 -11.36
C PRO A 20 7.82 5.41 -10.08
N TYR A 21 7.58 4.83 -8.91
CA TYR A 21 7.78 5.50 -7.63
C TYR A 21 9.22 5.34 -7.16
N SER A 22 9.79 6.38 -6.57
CA SER A 22 11.03 6.30 -5.81
C SER A 22 10.89 5.39 -4.59
N LEU A 23 12.01 4.87 -4.10
CA LEU A 23 12.03 4.08 -2.85
C LEU A 23 11.45 4.88 -1.66
N ALA A 24 11.66 6.19 -1.62
CA ALA A 24 11.15 7.06 -0.55
C ALA A 24 9.61 7.11 -0.57
N GLU A 25 9.02 7.34 -1.74
CA GLU A 25 7.55 7.35 -1.93
C GLU A 25 6.93 6.00 -1.58
N VAL A 26 7.54 4.91 -2.04
CA VAL A 26 7.11 3.53 -1.69
C VAL A 26 7.11 3.33 -0.17
N LEU A 27 8.20 3.72 0.51
CA LEU A 27 8.31 3.56 1.96
C LEU A 27 7.29 4.43 2.69
N GLU A 28 6.96 5.61 2.17
CA GLU A 28 5.96 6.48 2.79
C GLU A 28 4.56 5.87 2.72
N VAL A 29 4.17 5.30 1.58
CA VAL A 29 2.90 4.56 1.44
C VAL A 29 2.83 3.39 2.44
N PHE A 30 3.91 2.62 2.58
CA PHE A 30 3.96 1.53 3.58
C PHE A 30 3.88 2.04 5.01
N ARG A 31 4.62 3.12 5.33
CA ARG A 31 4.64 3.74 6.66
C ARG A 31 3.24 4.17 7.05
N HIS A 32 2.60 4.98 6.21
CA HIS A 32 1.26 5.50 6.48
C HIS A 32 0.25 4.36 6.69
N TYR A 33 0.33 3.31 5.86
CA TYR A 33 -0.53 2.14 6.03
C TYR A 33 -0.33 1.45 7.39
N PHE A 34 0.90 1.23 7.81
CA PHE A 34 1.19 0.57 9.09
C PHE A 34 0.81 1.43 10.29
N GLU A 35 0.99 2.74 10.20
CA GLU A 35 0.55 3.68 11.23
C GLU A 35 -0.98 3.69 11.39
N GLN A 36 -1.72 3.73 10.27
CA GLN A 36 -3.19 3.63 10.31
C GLN A 36 -3.66 2.26 10.80
N TYR A 37 -2.98 1.17 10.42
CA TYR A 37 -3.27 -0.16 10.93
C TYR A 37 -3.13 -0.24 12.46
N GLU A 38 -2.04 0.28 12.99
CA GLU A 38 -1.78 0.31 14.43
C GLU A 38 -2.77 1.20 15.18
N ALA A 39 -3.07 2.37 14.64
CA ALA A 39 -4.06 3.27 15.21
C ALA A 39 -5.46 2.63 15.27
N TYR A 40 -5.84 1.89 14.22
CA TYR A 40 -7.15 1.24 14.13
C TYR A 40 -7.27 -0.04 14.95
N THR A 41 -6.22 -0.88 14.97
CA THR A 41 -6.27 -2.22 15.60
C THR A 41 -5.67 -2.27 17.00
N GLY A 42 -4.83 -1.31 17.36
CA GLY A 42 -4.02 -1.34 18.59
C GLY A 42 -2.89 -2.38 18.56
N ALA A 43 -2.57 -2.96 17.41
CA ALA A 43 -1.57 -4.00 17.25
C ALA A 43 -0.68 -3.74 16.02
N PRO A 44 0.59 -4.19 16.02
CA PRO A 44 1.46 -4.05 14.86
C PRO A 44 0.92 -4.88 13.68
N HIS A 45 1.12 -4.39 12.47
CA HIS A 45 0.77 -5.14 11.25
C HIS A 45 1.55 -6.48 11.21
N PRO A 46 0.92 -7.59 10.79
CA PRO A 46 1.63 -8.87 10.64
C PRO A 46 2.82 -8.76 9.67
N PRO A 47 3.95 -9.45 9.91
CA PRO A 47 5.09 -9.41 9.00
C PRO A 47 4.72 -9.84 7.58
N ILE A 48 5.33 -9.17 6.59
CA ILE A 48 5.11 -9.41 5.16
C ILE A 48 6.37 -10.02 4.57
N ARG A 49 6.22 -10.99 3.66
CA ARG A 49 7.36 -11.64 3.00
C ARG A 49 7.94 -10.73 1.91
N ALA A 50 9.25 -10.85 1.67
CA ALA A 50 9.97 -10.15 0.61
C ALA A 50 9.25 -10.19 -0.76
N VAL A 51 8.79 -11.38 -1.19
CA VAL A 51 8.04 -11.55 -2.45
C VAL A 51 6.71 -10.81 -2.49
N GLN A 52 6.06 -10.63 -1.33
CA GLN A 52 4.82 -9.87 -1.23
C GLN A 52 5.10 -8.36 -1.28
N ILE A 53 6.20 -7.91 -0.66
CA ILE A 53 6.66 -6.52 -0.73
C ILE A 53 6.96 -6.16 -2.19
N GLU A 54 7.77 -6.96 -2.88
CA GLU A 54 8.10 -6.76 -4.30
C GLU A 54 6.83 -6.68 -5.16
N ARG A 55 5.88 -7.60 -4.95
CA ARG A 55 4.59 -7.56 -5.65
C ARG A 55 3.86 -6.23 -5.38
N ILE A 56 3.72 -5.83 -4.12
CA ILE A 56 3.02 -4.58 -3.77
C ILE A 56 3.69 -3.39 -4.46
N ILE A 57 5.01 -3.30 -4.48
CA ILE A 57 5.77 -2.21 -5.13
C ILE A 57 5.43 -2.12 -6.63
N ARG A 58 5.35 -3.26 -7.32
CA ARG A 58 5.00 -3.31 -8.75
C ARG A 58 3.54 -2.95 -9.01
N GLU A 59 2.63 -3.29 -8.10
CA GLU A 59 1.20 -2.99 -8.22
C GLU A 59 0.85 -1.56 -7.81
N MET A 60 1.65 -0.94 -6.96
CA MET A 60 1.34 0.33 -6.29
C MET A 60 0.98 1.47 -7.27
N PRO A 61 1.69 1.68 -8.39
CA PRO A 61 1.39 2.81 -9.27
C PRO A 61 0.14 2.62 -10.14
N TYR A 62 -0.45 1.42 -10.20
CA TYR A 62 -1.44 1.05 -11.21
C TYR A 62 -2.77 0.60 -10.61
N ILE A 63 -3.88 0.96 -11.25
CA ILE A 63 -5.26 0.56 -10.86
C ILE A 63 -5.65 -0.76 -11.51
N ASP A 64 -5.22 -0.98 -12.76
CA ASP A 64 -5.50 -2.16 -13.56
C ASP A 64 -4.19 -2.76 -14.12
N GLU A 65 -4.08 -4.08 -14.10
CA GLU A 65 -2.91 -4.79 -14.63
C GLU A 65 -2.86 -4.81 -16.17
N THR A 66 -3.99 -4.57 -16.83
CA THR A 66 -4.14 -4.78 -18.28
C THR A 66 -3.38 -3.77 -19.16
N ASP A 67 -2.97 -2.63 -18.63
CA ASP A 67 -2.30 -1.56 -19.41
C ASP A 67 -0.91 -1.15 -18.88
N LYS A 68 -0.32 -1.93 -17.98
CA LYS A 68 1.01 -1.65 -17.37
C LYS A 68 2.13 -1.47 -18.39
N ALA A 69 2.03 -2.11 -19.56
CA ALA A 69 3.07 -2.06 -20.58
C ALA A 69 3.18 -0.68 -21.27
N ASN A 70 2.13 0.16 -21.21
CA ASN A 70 2.07 1.47 -21.87
C ASN A 70 1.60 2.62 -20.95
N SER A 71 1.28 2.35 -19.68
CA SER A 71 0.87 3.39 -18.71
C SER A 71 2.06 3.97 -17.94
N THR A 72 2.11 5.29 -17.80
CA THR A 72 3.12 6.01 -17.00
C THR A 72 2.94 5.79 -15.50
N MET A 73 1.69 5.79 -15.02
CA MET A 73 1.23 5.54 -13.64
C MET A 73 -0.23 6.02 -13.57
N ASP A 74 -1.10 5.30 -12.85
CA ASP A 74 -2.52 5.66 -12.69
C ASP A 74 -2.79 6.41 -11.38
N ILE A 75 -1.97 6.15 -10.37
CA ILE A 75 -2.12 6.69 -9.01
C ILE A 75 -0.84 7.48 -8.69
N ASP A 76 -0.97 8.71 -8.22
CA ASP A 76 0.14 9.47 -7.64
C ASP A 76 0.46 8.96 -6.22
N PRO A 77 1.73 8.86 -5.80
CA PRO A 77 2.07 8.50 -4.42
C PRO A 77 1.28 9.28 -3.36
N ASP A 78 1.07 10.58 -3.56
CA ASP A 78 0.40 11.45 -2.58
C ASP A 78 -1.09 11.10 -2.41
N CYS A 79 -1.71 10.48 -3.43
CA CYS A 79 -3.10 10.02 -3.33
C CYS A 79 -3.29 8.90 -2.30
N TYR A 80 -2.23 8.16 -1.95
CA TYR A 80 -2.35 7.04 -1.03
C TYR A 80 -2.72 7.46 0.39
N GLU A 81 -2.36 8.66 0.83
CA GLU A 81 -2.71 9.14 2.18
C GLU A 81 -4.24 9.12 2.38
N ASP A 82 -4.97 9.81 1.50
CA ASP A 82 -6.42 9.87 1.52
C ASP A 82 -7.08 8.50 1.28
N MET A 83 -6.52 7.70 0.36
CA MET A 83 -7.05 6.37 0.05
C MET A 83 -6.96 5.43 1.26
N ILE A 84 -5.83 5.44 1.97
CA ILE A 84 -5.58 4.61 3.16
C ILE A 84 -6.45 5.10 4.32
N ASP A 85 -6.51 6.41 4.55
CA ASP A 85 -7.38 7.01 5.56
C ASP A 85 -8.84 6.61 5.34
N ARG A 86 -9.29 6.70 4.09
CA ARG A 86 -10.64 6.29 3.71
C ARG A 86 -10.84 4.78 3.89
N HIS A 87 -9.84 3.94 3.64
CA HIS A 87 -9.89 2.51 3.91
C HIS A 87 -10.16 2.24 5.39
N PHE A 88 -9.38 2.83 6.30
CA PHE A 88 -9.53 2.59 7.74
C PHE A 88 -10.77 3.25 8.37
N ARG A 89 -11.32 4.31 7.76
CA ARG A 89 -12.61 4.90 8.17
C ARG A 89 -13.82 4.06 7.73
N THR A 90 -13.64 3.17 6.76
CA THR A 90 -14.73 2.37 6.19
C THR A 90 -14.92 1.08 6.98
N ARG A 91 -16.16 0.80 7.42
CA ARG A 91 -16.49 -0.47 8.07
C ARG A 91 -16.79 -1.55 7.03
N TYR A 92 -15.86 -2.48 6.86
CA TYR A 92 -16.06 -3.66 6.02
C TYR A 92 -16.60 -4.85 6.83
N ARG A 93 -17.32 -5.75 6.15
CA ARG A 93 -17.62 -7.08 6.67
C ARG A 93 -16.45 -8.00 6.35
N ASN A 94 -15.89 -8.68 7.35
CA ASN A 94 -14.79 -9.66 7.20
C ASN A 94 -13.52 -9.10 6.54
N CYS A 95 -13.09 -7.89 6.91
CA CYS A 95 -11.78 -7.35 6.51
C CYS A 95 -10.81 -7.43 7.68
N ASP A 96 -9.64 -7.97 7.43
CA ASP A 96 -8.51 -8.07 8.36
C ASP A 96 -7.56 -6.85 8.28
N TYR A 97 -7.87 -5.90 7.37
CA TYR A 97 -7.10 -4.69 7.08
C TYR A 97 -5.62 -4.96 6.75
N ASN A 98 -5.26 -6.20 6.38
CA ASN A 98 -3.90 -6.53 5.98
C ASN A 98 -3.56 -5.77 4.68
N ILE A 99 -2.37 -5.19 4.59
CA ILE A 99 -1.97 -4.43 3.40
C ILE A 99 -2.01 -5.28 2.12
N ASN A 100 -1.77 -6.59 2.21
CA ASN A 100 -1.94 -7.47 1.06
C ASN A 100 -3.37 -7.48 0.55
N HIS A 101 -4.36 -7.42 1.45
CA HIS A 101 -5.78 -7.37 1.09
C HIS A 101 -6.11 -6.05 0.40
N PHE A 102 -5.55 -4.94 0.88
CA PHE A 102 -5.70 -3.64 0.23
C PHE A 102 -5.14 -3.66 -1.21
N PHE A 103 -3.92 -4.15 -1.41
CA PHE A 103 -3.28 -4.19 -2.73
C PHE A 103 -3.72 -5.34 -3.65
N SER A 104 -4.40 -6.38 -3.16
CA SER A 104 -4.87 -7.50 -4.00
C SER A 104 -6.37 -7.45 -4.33
N GLY A 105 -7.10 -6.46 -3.81
CA GLY A 105 -8.56 -6.42 -3.87
C GLY A 105 -9.12 -5.22 -4.64
N ARG A 106 -10.42 -5.26 -4.90
CA ARG A 106 -11.17 -4.11 -5.46
C ARG A 106 -11.24 -2.92 -4.50
N ILE A 107 -10.90 -3.10 -3.22
CA ILE A 107 -10.98 -2.06 -2.20
C ILE A 107 -10.12 -0.85 -2.58
N ARG A 108 -8.86 -1.06 -2.98
CA ARG A 108 -7.96 0.01 -3.40
C ARG A 108 -8.51 0.80 -4.58
N VAL A 109 -9.01 0.09 -5.60
CA VAL A 109 -9.67 0.71 -6.77
C VAL A 109 -10.87 1.56 -6.35
N LEU A 110 -11.72 1.04 -5.45
CA LEU A 110 -12.87 1.79 -4.92
C LEU A 110 -12.44 2.98 -4.05
N ARG A 111 -11.31 2.92 -3.34
CA ARG A 111 -10.79 4.07 -2.58
C ARG A 111 -10.32 5.16 -3.53
N PHE A 112 -9.58 4.79 -4.57
CA PHE A 112 -9.12 5.74 -5.58
C PHE A 112 -10.26 6.54 -6.19
N TYR A 113 -11.33 5.88 -6.65
CA TYR A 113 -12.51 6.58 -7.22
C TYR A 113 -13.33 7.38 -6.20
N GLU A 114 -13.14 7.19 -4.89
CA GLU A 114 -13.82 7.97 -3.85
C GLU A 114 -13.02 9.18 -3.36
N THR A 115 -11.69 9.16 -3.53
CA THR A 115 -10.79 10.18 -2.98
C THR A 115 -10.15 11.05 -4.05
N CYS A 116 -9.95 10.51 -5.25
CA CYS A 116 -9.23 11.20 -6.33
C CYS A 116 -10.18 11.74 -7.43
N TYR A 117 -11.47 11.43 -7.35
CA TYR A 117 -12.54 11.85 -8.28
C TYR A 117 -13.84 12.08 -7.51
#